data_AF-A0A098GKR5-F1
#
_entry.id   AF-A0A098GKR5-F1
#
_cell.length_a   1.000
_cell.length_b   1.000
_cell.length_c   1.000
_cell.angle_alpha   90.00
_cell.angle_beta   90.00
_cell.angle_gamma   90.00
#
_symmetry.space_group_name_H-M   'P 1'
#
loop_
_entity.id
_entity.type
_entity.pdbx_description
1 polymer ?
#
loop_
_entity_poly.entity_id
_entity_poly.type
_entity_poly.pdbx_seq_one_letter_code
_entity_poly.pdbx_strand_id
1 'polypeptide(L)'
;MRNLLLNPFTSFKDLEDYIRDELNNEKKELCLYNIRLDSYTEEQITHFLEVITTTGVTSLSFKNNHAGSTVSLSCWQTFCHGLINSSVRELKIDDNQLYQFGVEYWQALDYFIEKRLEKDSDALELLSLQNNNLVELSEESHQVLNSLIHRLDCPRLISFNNWCKNLLRWGELTSIVDESLAIARRNWFTENAAKMDTQKVEVSDGLSINPS
;
A
#
# COMPACT_ATOMS: atom_id res chain seq x y z
N MET A 1 8.98 7.81 16.81
CA MET A 1 9.84 6.60 16.91
C MET A 1 9.18 5.57 17.83
N ARG A 2 8.16 4.84 17.36
CA ARG A 2 7.50 3.73 18.11
C ARG A 2 7.63 2.36 17.43
N ASN A 3 8.09 2.30 16.18
CA ASN A 3 8.29 1.05 15.40
C ASN A 3 9.38 0.12 15.96
N LEU A 4 9.98 0.44 17.11
CA LEU A 4 10.91 -0.42 17.84
C LEU A 4 10.21 -1.58 18.54
N LEU A 5 8.89 -1.47 18.80
CA LEU A 5 8.15 -2.51 19.51
C LEU A 5 7.91 -3.76 18.66
N LEU A 6 8.07 -3.72 17.34
CA LEU A 6 7.61 -4.78 16.42
C LEU A 6 8.74 -5.46 15.63
N ASN A 7 9.98 -5.44 16.15
CA ASN A 7 11.11 -6.04 15.44
C ASN A 7 12.18 -6.61 16.40
N PRO A 8 12.49 -7.92 16.30
CA PRO A 8 11.59 -9.08 16.38
C PRO A 8 11.40 -9.54 17.86
N PHE A 9 10.48 -10.49 18.11
CA PHE A 9 10.03 -11.02 19.44
C PHE A 9 8.81 -10.36 20.09
N THR A 10 7.73 -10.17 19.34
CA THR A 10 6.43 -9.79 19.93
C THR A 10 5.52 -10.99 20.07
N SER A 11 4.97 -11.18 21.27
CA SER A 11 3.89 -12.14 21.50
C SER A 11 2.63 -11.72 20.73
N PHE A 12 1.66 -12.63 20.57
CA PHE A 12 0.34 -12.28 20.00
C PHE A 12 -0.29 -11.08 20.73
N LYS A 13 -0.13 -11.03 22.05
CA LYS A 13 -0.64 -9.93 22.87
C LYS A 13 0.03 -8.58 22.53
N ASP A 14 1.33 -8.57 22.29
CA ASP A 14 2.04 -7.33 21.95
C ASP A 14 1.57 -6.79 20.57
N LEU A 15 1.23 -7.69 19.64
CA LEU A 15 0.63 -7.32 18.35
C LEU A 15 -0.79 -6.75 18.52
N GLU A 16 -1.62 -7.39 19.35
CA GLU A 16 -2.96 -6.89 19.69
C GLU A 16 -2.89 -5.51 20.34
N ASP A 17 -2.03 -5.35 21.35
CA ASP A 17 -1.87 -4.10 22.10
C ASP A 17 -1.37 -3.00 21.15
N TYR A 18 -0.43 -3.31 20.24
CA TYR A 18 0.01 -2.35 19.22
C TYR A 18 -1.12 -1.91 18.27
N ILE A 19 -1.91 -2.85 17.73
CA ILE A 19 -3.02 -2.49 16.84
C ILE A 19 -4.04 -1.62 17.59
N ARG A 20 -4.42 -2.01 18.81
CA ARG A 20 -5.34 -1.22 19.62
C ARG A 20 -4.78 0.17 19.92
N ASP A 21 -3.49 0.26 20.18
CA ASP A 21 -2.82 1.52 20.46
C ASP A 21 -2.79 2.47 19.24
N GLU A 22 -2.55 1.94 18.04
CA GLU A 22 -2.58 2.71 16.79
C GLU A 22 -4.00 3.13 16.41
N LEU A 23 -5.01 2.32 16.76
CA LEU A 23 -6.43 2.61 16.52
C LEU A 23 -7.07 3.47 17.62
N ASN A 24 -6.31 3.92 18.62
CA ASN A 24 -6.81 4.82 19.66
C ASN A 24 -7.39 6.12 19.03
N ASN A 25 -8.53 6.57 19.57
CA ASN A 25 -9.35 7.68 19.07
C ASN A 25 -10.19 7.37 17.81
N GLU A 26 -10.79 6.18 17.72
CA GLU A 26 -11.74 5.79 16.66
C GLU A 26 -11.17 5.79 15.23
N LYS A 27 -9.83 5.88 15.09
CA LYS A 27 -9.18 5.83 13.79
C LYS A 27 -9.40 4.44 13.18
N LYS A 28 -9.76 4.42 11.90
CA LYS A 28 -9.87 3.19 11.09
C LYS A 28 -8.67 3.00 10.15
N GLU A 29 -7.57 3.68 10.46
CA GLU A 29 -6.35 3.67 9.69
C GLU A 29 -5.23 3.04 10.50
N LEU A 30 -4.60 2.00 9.96
CA LEU A 30 -3.46 1.32 10.56
C LEU A 30 -2.23 1.51 9.67
N CYS A 31 -1.16 2.08 10.23
CA CYS A 31 0.10 2.31 9.52
C CYS A 31 1.23 1.47 10.10
N LEU A 32 1.65 0.47 9.32
CA LEU A 32 2.74 -0.44 9.62
C LEU A 32 4.02 0.04 8.97
N TYR A 33 4.69 1.00 9.60
CA TYR A 33 5.97 1.52 9.10
C TYR A 33 7.15 0.71 9.63
N ASN A 34 8.02 0.21 8.76
CA ASN A 34 9.26 -0.49 9.14
C ASN A 34 9.07 -1.76 9.99
N ILE A 35 7.93 -2.44 9.81
CA ILE A 35 7.64 -3.78 10.34
C ILE A 35 8.09 -4.83 9.32
N ARG A 36 8.91 -5.79 9.72
CA ARG A 36 9.42 -6.84 8.83
C ARG A 36 8.54 -8.07 8.90
N LEU A 37 7.70 -8.32 7.89
CA LEU A 37 6.80 -9.48 7.87
C LEU A 37 7.55 -10.82 7.97
N ASP A 38 8.79 -10.88 7.47
CA ASP A 38 9.67 -12.05 7.56
C ASP A 38 10.12 -12.40 8.97
N SER A 39 9.91 -11.48 9.93
CA SER A 39 10.18 -11.73 11.35
C SER A 39 9.02 -12.41 12.08
N TYR A 40 7.90 -12.66 11.40
CA TYR A 40 6.70 -13.26 11.96
C TYR A 40 6.45 -14.65 11.37
N THR A 41 5.90 -15.56 12.18
CA THR A 41 5.35 -16.81 11.68
C THR A 41 4.04 -16.58 10.95
N GLU A 42 3.63 -17.51 10.11
CA GLU A 42 2.31 -17.47 9.44
C GLU A 42 1.15 -17.42 10.44
N GLU A 43 1.30 -18.05 11.60
CA GLU A 43 0.32 -18.01 12.70
C GLU A 43 0.22 -16.59 13.29
N GLN A 44 1.35 -15.91 13.47
CA GLN A 44 1.40 -14.52 13.92
C GLN A 44 0.79 -13.56 12.89
N ILE A 45 1.07 -13.77 11.60
CA ILE A 45 0.44 -12.98 10.52
C ILE A 45 -1.06 -13.23 10.48
N THR A 46 -1.51 -14.47 10.61
CA THR A 46 -2.93 -14.84 10.62
C THR A 46 -3.65 -14.16 11.78
N HIS A 47 -3.12 -14.32 12.99
CA HIS A 47 -3.70 -13.70 14.18
C HIS A 47 -3.73 -12.17 14.07
N PHE A 48 -2.65 -11.56 13.59
CA PHE A 48 -2.59 -10.13 13.33
C PHE A 48 -3.70 -9.65 12.38
N LEU A 49 -3.99 -10.41 11.31
CA LEU A 49 -5.05 -10.09 10.34
C LEU A 49 -6.46 -10.31 10.89
N GLU A 50 -6.65 -11.28 11.78
CA GLU A 50 -7.90 -11.45 12.52
C GLU A 50 -8.19 -10.23 13.41
N VAL A 51 -7.17 -9.68 14.06
CA VAL A 51 -7.30 -8.46 14.88
C VAL A 51 -7.65 -7.26 14.00
N ILE A 52 -6.98 -7.09 12.84
CA ILE A 52 -7.33 -6.05 11.85
C ILE A 52 -8.79 -6.18 11.40
N THR A 53 -9.24 -7.41 11.13
CA THR A 53 -10.60 -7.69 10.67
C THR A 53 -11.63 -7.35 11.73
N THR A 54 -11.42 -7.79 12.97
CA THR A 54 -12.35 -7.57 14.09
C THR A 54 -12.41 -6.12 14.55
N THR A 55 -11.31 -5.37 14.42
CA THR A 55 -11.27 -3.94 14.74
C THR A 55 -11.88 -3.05 13.65
N GLY A 56 -12.15 -3.62 12.46
CA GLY A 56 -12.80 -2.93 11.34
C GLY A 56 -11.94 -1.84 10.73
N VAL A 57 -10.63 -2.08 10.61
CA VAL A 57 -9.71 -1.19 9.89
C VAL A 57 -10.16 -1.04 8.43
N THR A 58 -10.24 0.20 7.95
CA THR A 58 -10.63 0.52 6.57
C THR A 58 -9.46 0.98 5.70
N SER A 59 -8.38 1.48 6.30
CA SER A 59 -7.13 1.84 5.60
C SER A 59 -5.94 1.14 6.24
N LEU A 60 -5.26 0.29 5.49
CA LEU A 60 -4.06 -0.42 5.90
C LEU A 60 -2.86 0.05 5.07
N SER A 61 -1.84 0.56 5.75
CA SER A 61 -0.62 1.03 5.12
C SER A 61 0.59 0.20 5.54
N PHE A 62 1.21 -0.46 4.59
CA PHE A 62 2.50 -1.12 4.65
C PHE A 62 3.56 -0.20 4.03
N LYS A 63 4.36 0.49 4.86
CA LYS A 63 5.41 1.40 4.39
C LYS A 63 6.80 1.00 4.83
N ASN A 64 7.73 0.98 3.89
CA ASN A 64 9.15 0.73 4.17
C ASN A 64 9.36 -0.57 4.97
N ASN A 65 8.67 -1.64 4.58
CA ASN A 65 8.68 -2.92 5.28
C ASN A 65 9.65 -3.93 4.66
N HIS A 66 10.37 -3.52 3.61
CA HIS A 66 11.23 -4.41 2.84
C HIS A 66 10.49 -5.60 2.21
N ALA A 67 9.19 -5.46 1.94
CA ALA A 67 8.33 -6.55 1.47
C ALA A 67 8.97 -7.27 0.27
N GLY A 68 9.42 -6.53 -0.74
CA GLY A 68 10.08 -7.10 -1.93
C GLY A 68 11.29 -7.99 -1.68
N SER A 69 12.07 -7.69 -0.64
CA SER A 69 13.39 -8.30 -0.43
C SER A 69 13.45 -9.35 0.66
N THR A 70 12.55 -9.28 1.66
CA THR A 70 12.66 -10.13 2.85
C THR A 70 11.45 -11.03 3.07
N VAL A 71 10.24 -10.62 2.65
CA VAL A 71 9.04 -11.43 2.92
C VAL A 71 9.10 -12.76 2.17
N SER A 72 8.83 -13.86 2.87
CA SER A 72 8.67 -15.15 2.19
C SER A 72 7.36 -15.17 1.40
N LEU A 73 7.31 -15.98 0.34
CA LEU A 73 6.10 -16.17 -0.44
C LEU A 73 4.93 -16.67 0.41
N SER A 74 5.20 -17.60 1.34
CA SER A 74 4.16 -18.14 2.21
C SER A 74 3.59 -17.07 3.15
N CYS A 75 4.44 -16.22 3.74
CA CYS A 75 4.00 -15.10 4.57
C CYS A 75 3.17 -14.09 3.76
N TRP A 76 3.58 -13.81 2.51
CA TRP A 76 2.87 -12.92 1.61
C TRP A 76 1.49 -13.48 1.19
N GLN A 77 1.41 -14.78 0.91
CA GLN A 77 0.16 -15.46 0.59
C GLN A 77 -0.79 -15.46 1.79
N THR A 78 -0.29 -15.78 2.98
CA THR A 78 -1.06 -15.71 4.24
C THR A 78 -1.57 -14.29 4.48
N PHE A 79 -0.73 -13.28 4.23
CA PHE A 79 -1.13 -11.88 4.30
C PHE A 79 -2.28 -11.54 3.34
N CYS A 80 -2.13 -11.87 2.05
CA CYS A 80 -3.15 -11.63 1.04
C CYS A 80 -4.46 -12.37 1.35
N HIS A 81 -4.39 -13.63 1.77
CA HIS A 81 -5.55 -14.43 2.13
C HIS A 81 -6.30 -13.88 3.34
N GLY A 82 -5.59 -13.48 4.40
CA GLY A 82 -6.21 -12.92 5.61
C GLY A 82 -6.99 -11.64 5.34
N LEU A 83 -6.56 -10.82 4.37
CA LEU A 83 -7.24 -9.58 4.01
C LEU A 83 -8.57 -9.78 3.25
N ILE A 84 -8.84 -10.95 2.68
CA ILE A 84 -10.05 -11.21 1.88
C ILE A 84 -11.34 -10.93 2.66
N ASN A 85 -11.33 -11.20 3.97
CA ASN A 85 -12.50 -11.00 4.83
C ASN A 85 -12.44 -9.72 5.66
N SER A 86 -11.45 -8.86 5.43
CA SER A 86 -11.27 -7.60 6.16
C SER A 86 -12.17 -6.48 5.62
N SER A 87 -12.37 -5.42 6.42
CA SER A 87 -13.05 -4.19 5.99
C SER A 87 -12.13 -3.19 5.27
N VAL A 88 -10.91 -3.61 4.90
CA VAL A 88 -9.92 -2.73 4.28
C VAL A 88 -10.39 -2.33 2.88
N ARG A 89 -10.54 -1.01 2.69
CA ARG A 89 -10.88 -0.33 1.44
C ARG A 89 -9.66 0.36 0.83
N GLU A 90 -8.73 0.82 1.66
CA GLU A 90 -7.47 1.40 1.20
C GLU A 90 -6.30 0.48 1.60
N LEU A 91 -5.60 -0.08 0.61
CA LEU A 91 -4.37 -0.83 0.82
C LEU A 91 -3.19 -0.05 0.22
N LYS A 92 -2.24 0.35 1.05
CA LYS A 92 -1.04 1.09 0.63
C LYS A 92 0.19 0.23 0.88
N ILE A 93 0.89 -0.20 -0.16
CA ILE A 93 2.14 -0.97 -0.07
C ILE A 93 3.25 -0.07 -0.63
N ASP A 94 3.52 1.04 0.04
CA ASP A 94 4.43 2.09 -0.45
C ASP A 94 5.86 1.91 0.08
N ASP A 95 6.84 2.50 -0.60
CA ASP A 95 8.24 2.54 -0.16
C ASP A 95 8.85 1.14 0.08
N ASN A 96 8.41 0.13 -0.66
CA ASN A 96 8.98 -1.22 -0.60
C ASN A 96 9.91 -1.48 -1.81
N GLN A 97 10.48 -2.69 -1.90
CA GLN A 97 11.31 -3.11 -3.03
C GLN A 97 10.55 -4.07 -3.96
N LEU A 98 9.27 -3.82 -4.25
CA LEU A 98 8.40 -4.79 -4.94
C LEU A 98 8.87 -5.18 -6.35
N TYR A 99 9.81 -4.46 -6.96
CA TYR A 99 10.48 -4.93 -8.19
C TYR A 99 11.17 -6.29 -8.03
N GLN A 100 11.49 -6.69 -6.79
CA GLN A 100 12.07 -7.99 -6.45
C GLN A 100 11.03 -9.11 -6.32
N PHE A 101 9.73 -8.80 -6.36
CA PHE A 101 8.69 -9.81 -6.36
C PHE A 101 8.72 -10.67 -7.62
N GLY A 102 8.81 -11.99 -7.41
CA GLY A 102 8.49 -12.98 -8.44
C GLY A 102 7.00 -12.96 -8.81
N VAL A 103 6.67 -13.66 -9.89
CA VAL A 103 5.31 -13.72 -10.44
C VAL A 103 4.30 -14.19 -9.39
N GLU A 104 4.69 -15.13 -8.54
CA GLU A 104 3.84 -15.76 -7.53
C GLU A 104 3.39 -14.76 -6.44
N TYR A 105 4.22 -13.76 -6.13
CA TYR A 105 3.86 -12.70 -5.18
C TYR A 105 2.80 -11.76 -5.77
N TRP A 106 2.94 -11.42 -7.05
CA TRP A 106 1.94 -10.63 -7.77
C TRP A 106 0.63 -11.39 -7.93
N GLN A 107 0.69 -12.71 -8.20
CA GLN A 107 -0.48 -13.57 -8.27
C GLN A 107 -1.21 -13.67 -6.93
N ALA A 108 -0.50 -13.72 -5.81
CA ALA A 108 -1.13 -13.70 -4.49
C ALA A 108 -1.92 -12.40 -4.25
N LEU A 109 -1.38 -11.25 -4.69
CA LEU A 109 -2.09 -9.98 -4.61
C LEU A 109 -3.29 -9.94 -5.57
N ASP A 110 -3.13 -10.44 -6.79
CA ASP A 110 -4.22 -10.53 -7.78
C ASP A 110 -5.37 -11.42 -7.30
N TYR A 111 -5.06 -12.54 -6.65
CA TYR A 111 -6.04 -13.43 -6.04
C TYR A 111 -6.81 -12.74 -4.90
N PHE A 112 -6.13 -12.02 -4.01
CA PHE A 112 -6.78 -11.23 -2.98
C PHE A 112 -7.80 -10.24 -3.58
N ILE A 113 -7.38 -9.52 -4.62
CA ILE A 113 -8.22 -8.57 -5.33
C ILE A 113 -9.44 -9.24 -5.96
N GLU A 114 -9.24 -10.34 -6.70
CA GLU A 114 -10.31 -11.12 -7.32
C GLU A 114 -11.36 -11.52 -6.28
N LYS A 115 -10.92 -12.07 -5.16
CA LYS A 115 -11.80 -12.57 -4.11
C LYS A 115 -12.53 -11.47 -3.35
N ARG A 116 -11.93 -10.28 -3.20
CA ARG A 116 -12.65 -9.12 -2.63
C ARG A 116 -13.78 -8.66 -3.55
N LEU A 117 -13.53 -8.59 -4.86
CA LEU A 117 -14.54 -8.19 -5.85
C LEU A 117 -15.70 -9.20 -5.97
N GLU A 118 -15.44 -10.50 -5.79
CA GLU A 118 -16.49 -11.53 -5.77
C GLU A 118 -17.42 -11.43 -4.53
N LYS A 119 -16.89 -11.02 -3.38
CA LYS A 119 -17.58 -11.10 -2.09
C LYS A 119 -18.39 -9.88 -1.70
N ASP A 120 -17.98 -8.68 -2.11
CA ASP A 120 -18.41 -7.45 -1.45
C ASP A 120 -18.62 -6.32 -2.46
N SER A 121 -19.74 -5.58 -2.35
CA SER A 121 -19.95 -4.35 -3.14
C SER A 121 -19.10 -3.19 -2.63
N ASP A 122 -18.58 -3.29 -1.40
CA ASP A 122 -17.57 -2.39 -0.87
C ASP A 122 -16.18 -2.82 -1.38
N ALA A 123 -15.98 -2.59 -2.67
CA ALA A 123 -14.74 -2.86 -3.38
C ALA A 123 -13.56 -2.14 -2.70
N LEU A 124 -12.36 -2.71 -2.80
CA LEU A 124 -11.13 -2.00 -2.47
C LEU A 124 -11.15 -0.66 -3.24
N GLU A 125 -11.16 0.47 -2.55
CA GLU A 125 -11.27 1.82 -3.13
C GLU A 125 -9.90 2.39 -3.51
N LEU A 126 -8.83 1.87 -2.91
CA LEU A 126 -7.49 2.35 -3.20
C LEU A 126 -6.47 1.22 -3.06
N LEU A 127 -5.65 1.06 -4.10
CA LEU A 127 -4.39 0.32 -4.05
C LEU A 127 -3.28 1.31 -4.38
N SER A 128 -2.42 1.58 -3.40
CA SER A 128 -1.24 2.42 -3.57
C SER A 128 0.00 1.54 -3.58
N LEU A 129 0.87 1.78 -4.56
CA LEU A 129 2.14 1.07 -4.71
C LEU A 129 3.29 2.06 -4.88
N GLN A 130 3.27 3.22 -4.21
CA GLN A 130 4.24 4.30 -4.48
C GLN A 130 5.67 3.90 -4.11
N ASN A 131 6.66 4.49 -4.77
CA ASN A 131 8.08 4.36 -4.46
C ASN A 131 8.63 2.91 -4.41
N ASN A 132 8.12 2.01 -5.27
CA ASN A 132 8.53 0.60 -5.33
C ASN A 132 9.51 0.24 -6.44
N ASN A 133 9.98 1.21 -7.23
CA ASN A 133 10.84 1.03 -8.41
C ASN A 133 10.35 -0.07 -9.39
N LEU A 134 9.05 -0.10 -9.72
CA LEU A 134 8.48 -1.17 -10.56
C LEU A 134 8.92 -1.10 -12.05
N VAL A 135 9.86 -0.22 -12.41
CA VAL A 135 10.48 -0.18 -13.75
C VAL A 135 11.23 -1.47 -14.06
N GLU A 136 11.75 -2.15 -13.04
CA GLU A 136 12.61 -3.33 -13.15
C GLU A 136 11.84 -4.67 -13.13
N LEU A 137 10.50 -4.65 -13.21
CA LEU A 137 9.71 -5.89 -13.25
C LEU A 137 10.08 -6.78 -14.45
N SER A 138 10.05 -8.10 -14.27
CA SER A 138 10.04 -9.02 -15.41
C SER A 138 8.78 -8.81 -16.26
N GLU A 139 8.80 -9.30 -17.49
CA GLU A 139 7.65 -9.21 -18.39
C GLU A 139 6.43 -9.94 -17.81
N GLU A 140 6.63 -11.11 -17.23
CA GLU A 140 5.57 -11.91 -16.60
C GLU A 140 4.98 -11.20 -15.38
N SER A 141 5.82 -10.66 -14.49
CA SER A 141 5.35 -9.90 -13.32
C SER A 141 4.59 -8.64 -13.73
N HIS A 142 5.05 -7.97 -14.80
CA HIS A 142 4.38 -6.81 -15.37
C HIS A 142 3.00 -7.17 -15.95
N GLN A 143 2.86 -8.29 -16.64
CA GLN A 143 1.57 -8.77 -17.17
C GLN A 143 0.54 -9.06 -16.06
N VAL A 144 0.99 -9.64 -14.94
CA VAL A 144 0.13 -9.85 -13.77
C VAL A 144 -0.29 -8.52 -13.16
N LEU A 145 0.66 -7.60 -12.93
CA LEU A 145 0.36 -6.26 -12.43
C LEU A 145 -0.61 -5.51 -13.36
N ASN A 146 -0.44 -5.63 -14.67
CA ASN A 146 -1.32 -5.01 -15.64
C ASN A 146 -2.75 -5.53 -15.53
N SER A 147 -2.92 -6.84 -15.50
CA SER A 147 -4.23 -7.48 -15.33
C SER A 147 -4.91 -7.04 -14.03
N LEU A 148 -4.12 -6.99 -12.94
CA LEU A 148 -4.58 -6.55 -11.63
C LEU A 148 -5.08 -5.10 -11.67
N ILE A 149 -4.29 -4.16 -12.20
CA ILE A 149 -4.67 -2.74 -12.25
C ILE A 149 -5.93 -2.50 -13.08
N HIS A 150 -6.07 -3.20 -14.22
CA HIS A 150 -7.27 -3.10 -15.05
C HIS A 150 -8.51 -3.71 -14.39
N ARG A 151 -8.38 -4.80 -13.62
CA ARG A 151 -9.50 -5.41 -12.88
C ARG A 151 -10.09 -4.48 -11.83
N LEU A 152 -9.28 -3.58 -11.31
CA LEU A 152 -9.64 -2.74 -10.18
C LEU A 152 -10.55 -1.56 -10.51
N ASP A 153 -10.68 -1.19 -11.78
CA ASP A 153 -11.63 -0.19 -12.32
C ASP A 153 -11.90 1.04 -11.42
N CYS A 154 -10.84 1.63 -10.89
CA CYS A 154 -10.95 2.65 -9.84
C CYS A 154 -9.77 3.62 -9.94
N PRO A 155 -9.93 4.89 -9.53
CA PRO A 155 -8.86 5.88 -9.54
C PRO A 155 -7.77 5.56 -8.53
N ARG A 156 -6.92 4.59 -8.85
CA ARG A 156 -5.92 4.06 -7.94
C ARG A 156 -4.57 4.68 -8.22
N LEU A 157 -3.97 5.19 -7.16
CA LEU A 157 -2.81 6.03 -7.29
C LEU A 157 -1.53 5.20 -7.39
N ILE A 158 -1.22 4.84 -8.62
CA ILE A 158 0.13 4.48 -9.06
C ILE A 158 0.87 5.80 -9.34
N SER A 159 1.25 6.58 -8.34
CA SER A 159 2.05 7.80 -8.57
C SER A 159 3.41 7.72 -7.87
N PHE A 160 4.41 8.38 -8.44
CA PHE A 160 5.81 8.41 -7.99
C PHE A 160 6.63 7.11 -8.05
N ASN A 161 6.22 6.09 -8.80
CA ASN A 161 7.06 4.90 -9.01
C ASN A 161 8.29 5.07 -9.93
N ASN A 162 8.76 6.29 -10.21
CA ASN A 162 9.80 6.56 -11.21
C ASN A 162 9.48 6.03 -12.64
N TRP A 163 8.22 5.69 -12.94
CA TRP A 163 7.81 5.11 -14.22
C TRP A 163 7.89 6.06 -15.41
N CYS A 164 8.06 7.36 -15.19
CA CYS A 164 8.46 8.29 -16.24
C CYS A 164 9.77 7.87 -16.95
N LYS A 165 10.57 6.98 -16.34
CA LYS A 165 11.76 6.37 -16.95
C LYS A 165 11.45 5.19 -17.89
N ASN A 166 10.25 4.60 -17.84
CA ASN A 166 9.80 3.52 -18.74
C ASN A 166 8.35 3.79 -19.22
N LEU A 167 8.25 4.80 -20.10
CA LEU A 167 6.97 5.37 -20.57
C LEU A 167 6.05 4.36 -21.29
N LEU A 168 6.60 3.31 -21.90
CA LEU A 168 5.82 2.28 -22.60
C LEU A 168 4.99 1.44 -21.63
N ARG A 169 5.65 0.89 -20.60
CA ARG A 169 4.99 0.12 -19.53
C ARG A 169 4.07 0.98 -18.68
N TRP A 170 4.40 2.26 -18.50
CA TRP A 170 3.47 3.24 -17.95
C TRP A 170 2.23 3.39 -18.83
N GLY A 171 2.42 3.50 -20.14
CA GLY A 171 1.33 3.54 -21.11
C GLY A 171 0.41 2.33 -21.00
N GLU A 172 0.93 1.11 -20.84
CA GLU A 172 0.10 -0.10 -20.72
C GLU A 172 -0.78 -0.09 -19.45
N LEU A 173 -0.20 0.31 -18.32
CA LEU A 173 -0.88 0.38 -17.02
C LEU A 173 -1.79 1.60 -16.85
N THR A 174 -1.68 2.58 -17.75
CA THR A 174 -2.47 3.81 -17.73
C THR A 174 -3.34 4.01 -18.96
N SER A 175 -3.17 3.18 -19.99
CA SER A 175 -3.96 3.19 -21.20
C SER A 175 -5.40 2.92 -20.83
N ILE A 176 -6.23 3.88 -21.19
CA ILE A 176 -7.58 4.04 -20.67
C ILE A 176 -8.47 2.97 -21.30
N VAL A 177 -9.05 2.09 -20.47
CA VAL A 177 -10.29 1.40 -20.82
C VAL A 177 -11.52 2.22 -20.38
N ASP A 178 -11.38 3.13 -19.39
CA ASP A 178 -12.49 3.94 -18.85
C ASP A 178 -12.15 5.43 -18.53
N GLU A 179 -12.96 6.34 -19.08
CA GLU A 179 -12.83 7.81 -19.04
C GLU A 179 -13.02 8.40 -17.63
N SER A 180 -13.73 7.68 -16.75
CA SER A 180 -13.94 8.03 -15.34
C SER A 180 -12.61 8.15 -14.56
N LEU A 181 -11.66 7.26 -14.87
CA LEU A 181 -10.35 7.15 -14.23
C LEU A 181 -9.42 8.31 -14.61
N ALA A 182 -9.54 8.79 -15.85
CA ALA A 182 -8.81 9.96 -16.34
C ALA A 182 -9.25 11.25 -15.62
N ILE A 183 -10.53 11.37 -15.31
CA ILE A 183 -11.10 12.52 -14.58
C ILE A 183 -10.63 12.50 -13.13
N ALA A 184 -10.73 11.38 -12.44
CA ALA A 184 -10.30 11.27 -11.05
C ALA A 184 -8.77 11.43 -10.88
N ARG A 185 -7.95 10.97 -11.84
CA ARG A 185 -6.51 11.28 -11.90
C ARG A 185 -6.26 12.78 -12.03
N ARG A 186 -6.98 13.47 -12.92
CA ARG A 186 -6.86 14.93 -13.10
C ARG A 186 -7.24 15.68 -11.83
N ASN A 187 -8.30 15.26 -11.14
CA ASN A 187 -8.74 15.87 -9.89
C ASN A 187 -7.70 15.69 -8.78
N TRP A 188 -7.14 14.49 -8.61
CA TRP A 188 -6.10 14.25 -7.60
C TRP A 188 -4.84 15.07 -7.83
N PHE A 189 -4.34 15.14 -9.07
CA PHE A 189 -3.17 15.98 -9.38
C PHE A 189 -3.45 17.46 -9.09
N THR A 190 -4.65 17.92 -9.39
CA THR A 190 -5.06 19.31 -9.12
C THR A 190 -5.14 19.59 -7.61
N GLU A 191 -5.73 18.67 -6.84
CA GLU A 191 -5.87 18.80 -5.38
C GLU A 191 -4.54 18.72 -4.64
N ASN A 192 -3.59 17.91 -5.11
CA ASN A 192 -2.30 17.75 -4.43
C ASN A 192 -1.22 18.72 -4.90
N ALA A 193 -1.29 19.22 -6.15
CA ALA A 193 -0.49 20.36 -6.57
C ALA A 193 -0.82 21.60 -5.71
N ALA A 194 -2.10 21.84 -5.44
CA ALA A 194 -2.54 22.93 -4.57
C ALA A 194 -2.00 22.79 -3.13
N LYS A 195 -1.89 21.57 -2.60
CA LYS A 195 -1.32 21.28 -1.27
C LYS A 195 0.21 21.42 -1.22
N MET A 196 0.91 21.07 -2.30
CA MET A 196 2.37 21.20 -2.37
C MET A 196 2.83 22.65 -2.57
N ASP A 197 2.06 23.48 -3.27
CA ASP A 197 2.38 24.91 -3.41
C ASP A 197 2.11 25.70 -2.13
N THR A 198 1.10 25.31 -1.34
CA THR A 198 0.82 25.95 -0.04
C THR A 198 1.88 25.60 1.02
N GLN A 199 2.42 24.38 1.02
CA GLN A 199 3.55 24.03 1.90
C GLN A 199 4.87 24.73 1.53
N LYS A 200 5.06 25.14 0.26
CA LYS A 200 6.25 25.92 -0.12
C LYS A 200 6.20 27.37 0.37
N VAL A 201 5.01 27.95 0.49
CA VAL A 201 4.83 29.35 0.92
C VAL A 201 5.02 29.50 2.44
N GLU A 202 4.64 28.49 3.24
CA GLU A 202 4.80 28.58 4.71
C GLU A 202 6.25 28.45 5.21
N VAL A 203 7.17 27.90 4.40
CA VAL A 203 8.59 27.78 4.78
C VAL A 203 9.41 29.02 4.37
N SER A 204 8.92 29.84 3.45
CA SER A 204 9.65 31.04 2.97
C SER A 204 9.46 32.31 3.80
N ASP A 205 8.44 32.39 4.66
CA ASP A 205 8.15 33.62 5.43
C ASP A 205 8.83 33.67 6.82
N GLY A 206 9.68 32.69 7.15
CA GLY A 206 10.30 32.55 8.48
C GLY A 206 11.73 33.04 8.65
N LEU A 207 12.40 33.58 7.62
CA LEU A 207 13.80 34.04 7.73
C LEU A 207 13.91 35.56 7.62
N SER A 208 13.47 36.27 8.67
CA SER A 208 13.88 37.65 8.91
C SER A 208 15.35 37.68 9.34
N ILE A 209 16.22 38.14 8.45
CA ILE A 209 17.63 38.39 8.74
C ILE A 209 17.70 39.68 9.59
N ASN A 210 18.09 39.57 10.85
CA ASN A 210 18.48 40.73 11.67
C ASN A 210 19.86 41.22 11.21
N PRO A 211 20.03 42.47 10.77
CA PRO A 211 21.35 43.07 10.71
C PRO A 211 21.72 43.62 12.10
N SER A 212 22.91 43.26 12.58
CA SER A 212 23.60 43.93 13.69
C SER A 212 24.22 45.25 13.24
#